data_AF-A0AA97AAY8-F1
#
_entry.id   AF-A0AA97AAY8-F1
#
_cell.length_a   1.000
_cell.length_b   1.000
_cell.length_c   1.000
_cell.angle_alpha   90.00
_cell.angle_beta   90.00
_cell.angle_gamma   90.00
#
_symmetry.space_group_name_H-M   'P 1'
#
loop_
_entity.id
_entity.type
_entity.pdbx_description
1 polymer ?
#
loop_
_entity_poly.entity_id
_entity_poly.type
_entity_poly.pdbx_seq_one_letter_code
_entity_poly.pdbx_strand_id
1 'polypeptide(L)'
;MSFTPAEQAPTLPGVGALPEPSNLAVAARIAQLLLAEHEHVDHQDVFALNRAHGALVETVRILLRAVGAEPAEAKGSALVRTPGGDKRCPAAHPDDPTPCTGPPTVTVLDAHNAGADGCQHHGARLLASLDGGRVYGLPHATPGTAIRVFQAAAGLRPFCWVERGEHQ
;
A
#
# COMPACT_ATOMS: atom_id res chain seq x y z
N MET A 1 -19.38 -86.14 -0.36
CA MET A 1 -18.35 -85.19 -0.80
C MET A 1 -18.82 -83.81 -0.36
N SER A 2 -18.34 -83.35 0.78
CA SER A 2 -18.80 -82.12 1.44
C SER A 2 -17.77 -81.03 1.22
N PHE A 3 -18.15 -79.93 0.57
CA PHE A 3 -17.31 -78.76 0.35
C PHE A 3 -17.48 -77.78 1.51
N THR A 4 -16.36 -77.41 2.13
CA THR A 4 -16.24 -76.35 3.15
C THR A 4 -16.39 -74.97 2.50
N PRO A 5 -17.13 -74.01 3.09
CA PRO A 5 -17.16 -72.66 2.55
C PRO A 5 -15.88 -71.91 2.91
N ALA A 6 -15.35 -71.18 1.94
CA ALA A 6 -14.15 -70.35 2.06
C ALA A 6 -14.40 -69.13 2.96
N GLU A 7 -13.46 -68.93 3.88
CA GLU A 7 -13.33 -67.78 4.77
C GLU A 7 -13.14 -66.50 3.94
N GLN A 8 -14.10 -65.57 4.03
CA GLN A 8 -14.03 -64.26 3.38
C GLN A 8 -13.04 -63.37 4.14
N ALA A 9 -11.95 -63.00 3.47
CA ALA A 9 -10.99 -62.02 3.97
C ALA A 9 -11.64 -60.63 4.11
N PRO A 10 -11.32 -59.88 5.19
CA PRO A 10 -11.88 -58.55 5.42
C PRO A 10 -11.39 -57.55 4.37
N THR A 11 -12.35 -56.87 3.74
CA THR A 11 -12.12 -55.78 2.79
C THR A 11 -11.54 -54.59 3.55
N LEU A 12 -10.31 -54.18 3.21
CA LEU A 12 -9.72 -52.96 3.77
C LEU A 12 -10.55 -51.74 3.34
N PRO A 13 -10.92 -50.85 4.26
CA PRO A 13 -11.64 -49.62 3.92
C PRO A 13 -10.79 -48.80 2.95
N GLY A 14 -11.40 -48.42 1.83
CA GLY A 14 -10.76 -47.60 0.81
C GLY A 14 -10.19 -46.32 1.43
N VAL A 15 -8.93 -46.06 1.14
CA VAL A 15 -8.26 -44.77 1.36
C VAL A 15 -9.10 -43.71 0.65
N GLY A 16 -9.97 -43.04 1.40
CA GLY A 16 -10.74 -41.91 0.92
C GLY A 16 -9.76 -40.78 0.58
N ALA A 17 -9.80 -40.33 -0.67
CA ALA A 17 -9.07 -39.13 -1.07
C ALA A 17 -9.48 -37.97 -0.16
N LEU A 18 -8.50 -37.29 0.44
CA LEU A 18 -8.78 -36.10 1.24
C LEU A 18 -9.43 -35.04 0.34
N PRO A 19 -10.46 -34.32 0.81
CA PRO A 19 -11.07 -33.25 0.03
C PRO A 19 -10.02 -32.18 -0.29
N GLU A 20 -10.02 -31.70 -1.53
CA GLU A 20 -9.16 -30.59 -1.93
C GLU A 20 -9.50 -29.34 -1.09
N PRO A 21 -8.48 -28.64 -0.55
CA PRO A 21 -8.71 -27.44 0.24
C PRO A 21 -9.27 -26.33 -0.65
N SER A 22 -10.25 -25.59 -0.13
CA SER A 22 -10.79 -24.43 -0.83
C SER A 22 -9.75 -23.30 -0.95
N ASN A 23 -9.92 -22.42 -1.95
CA ASN A 23 -9.07 -21.24 -2.10
C ASN A 23 -9.00 -20.39 -0.81
N LEU A 24 -10.11 -20.30 -0.05
CA LEU A 24 -10.15 -19.61 1.24
C LEU A 24 -9.32 -20.32 2.30
N ALA A 25 -9.38 -21.66 2.37
CA ALA A 25 -8.57 -22.43 3.33
C ALA A 25 -7.07 -22.28 3.04
N VAL A 26 -6.69 -22.31 1.76
CA VAL A 26 -5.31 -22.06 1.32
C VAL A 26 -4.87 -20.62 1.67
N ALA A 27 -5.69 -19.63 1.33
CA ALA A 27 -5.42 -18.23 1.63
C ALA A 27 -5.27 -17.96 3.14
N ALA A 28 -6.17 -18.52 3.96
CA ALA A 28 -6.09 -18.42 5.41
C ALA A 28 -4.80 -19.04 5.95
N ARG A 29 -4.36 -20.17 5.38
CA ARG A 29 -3.10 -20.79 5.78
C ARG A 29 -1.89 -19.93 5.43
N ILE A 30 -1.86 -19.35 4.23
CA ILE A 30 -0.78 -18.43 3.82
C ILE A 30 -0.76 -17.19 4.72
N ALA A 31 -1.92 -16.60 4.99
CA ALA A 31 -2.08 -15.47 5.90
C ALA A 31 -1.54 -15.75 7.30
N GLN A 32 -1.87 -16.93 7.86
CA GLN A 32 -1.35 -17.36 9.16
C GLN A 32 0.18 -17.48 9.17
N LEU A 33 0.76 -18.05 8.11
CA LEU A 33 2.22 -18.18 8.00
C LEU A 33 2.91 -16.82 7.92
N LEU A 34 2.37 -15.90 7.10
CA LEU A 34 2.89 -14.53 6.99
C LEU A 34 2.79 -13.78 8.33
N LEU A 35 1.68 -13.90 9.05
CA LEU A 35 1.52 -13.22 10.34
C LEU A 35 2.41 -13.82 11.43
N ALA A 36 2.61 -15.14 11.45
CA ALA A 36 3.47 -15.81 12.42
C ALA A 36 4.94 -15.36 12.29
N GLU A 37 5.41 -15.08 11.08
CA GLU A 37 6.76 -14.53 10.85
C GLU A 37 6.95 -13.14 11.48
N HIS A 38 5.86 -12.40 11.67
CA HIS A 38 5.86 -11.02 12.17
C HIS A 38 5.12 -10.86 13.50
N GLU A 39 4.93 -11.93 14.28
CA GLU A 39 4.23 -11.87 15.56
C GLU A 39 4.94 -10.97 16.59
N HIS A 40 6.28 -10.95 16.53
CA HIS A 40 7.12 -10.17 17.44
C HIS A 40 7.92 -9.15 16.65
N VAL A 41 7.50 -7.90 16.71
CA VAL A 41 8.15 -6.78 16.03
C VAL A 41 8.69 -5.84 17.08
N ASP A 42 9.98 -5.57 17.03
CA ASP A 42 10.54 -4.46 17.79
C ASP A 42 10.04 -3.14 17.18
N HIS A 43 9.19 -2.43 17.92
CA HIS A 43 8.62 -1.16 17.48
C HIS A 43 9.64 -0.01 17.43
N GLN A 44 10.83 -0.18 18.01
CA GLN A 44 11.92 0.78 17.88
C GLN A 44 12.73 0.57 16.59
N ASP A 45 12.65 -0.60 15.96
CA ASP A 45 13.26 -0.88 14.66
C ASP A 45 12.27 -0.53 13.53
N VAL A 46 12.47 0.63 12.93
CA VAL A 46 11.67 1.15 11.82
C VAL A 46 11.65 0.19 10.61
N PHE A 47 12.73 -0.57 10.35
CA PHE A 47 12.75 -1.53 9.26
C PHE A 47 11.96 -2.80 9.58
N ALA A 48 12.02 -3.28 10.83
CA ALA A 48 11.18 -4.39 11.28
C ALA A 48 9.69 -4.00 11.21
N LEU A 49 9.34 -2.79 11.65
CA LEU A 49 7.98 -2.27 11.60
C LEU A 49 7.46 -2.14 10.16
N ASN A 50 8.25 -1.59 9.25
CA ASN A 50 7.86 -1.46 7.84
C ASN A 50 7.66 -2.83 7.16
N ARG A 51 8.49 -3.83 7.49
CA ARG A 51 8.31 -5.20 6.98
C ARG A 51 7.01 -5.83 7.49
N ALA A 52 6.74 -5.72 8.78
CA ALA A 52 5.51 -6.23 9.37
C ALA A 52 4.26 -5.56 8.78
N HIS A 53 4.32 -4.25 8.53
CA HIS A 53 3.24 -3.53 7.88
C HIS A 53 3.02 -4.01 6.44
N GLY A 54 4.09 -4.25 5.67
CA GLY A 54 4.01 -4.84 4.34
C GLY A 54 3.37 -6.23 4.34
N ALA A 55 3.77 -7.10 5.28
CA ALA A 55 3.19 -8.44 5.43
C ALA A 55 1.70 -8.39 5.80
N LEU A 56 1.29 -7.48 6.67
CA LEU A 56 -0.12 -7.27 7.01
C LEU A 56 -0.95 -6.86 5.78
N VAL A 57 -0.45 -5.90 4.98
CA VAL A 57 -1.12 -5.46 3.75
C VAL A 57 -1.30 -6.63 2.77
N GLU A 58 -0.26 -7.46 2.60
CA GLU A 58 -0.34 -8.61 1.70
C GLU A 58 -1.30 -9.69 2.23
N THR A 59 -1.27 -10.00 3.53
CA THR A 59 -2.21 -10.92 4.15
C THR A 59 -3.66 -10.48 3.94
N VAL A 60 -3.97 -9.20 4.15
CA VAL A 60 -5.31 -8.65 3.91
C VAL A 60 -5.70 -8.78 2.44
N ARG A 61 -4.79 -8.46 1.50
CA ARG A 61 -5.04 -8.60 0.06
C ARG A 61 -5.36 -10.05 -0.34
N ILE A 62 -4.59 -11.02 0.14
CA ILE A 62 -4.78 -12.45 -0.13
C ILE A 62 -6.16 -12.91 0.37
N LEU A 63 -6.53 -12.53 1.60
CA LEU A 63 -7.82 -12.88 2.18
C LEU A 63 -8.99 -12.25 1.43
N LEU A 64 -8.88 -10.96 1.10
CA LEU A 64 -9.91 -10.24 0.34
C LEU A 64 -10.13 -10.85 -1.04
N ARG A 65 -9.05 -11.23 -1.75
CA ARG A 65 -9.15 -11.97 -3.02
C ARG A 65 -9.87 -13.31 -2.84
N ALA A 66 -9.56 -14.05 -1.78
CA ALA A 66 -10.14 -15.37 -1.55
C ALA A 66 -11.65 -15.33 -1.24
N VAL A 67 -12.13 -14.26 -0.60
CA VAL A 67 -13.56 -14.06 -0.33
C VAL A 67 -14.30 -13.31 -1.45
N GLY A 68 -13.61 -12.98 -2.56
CA GLY A 68 -14.19 -12.21 -3.65
C GLY A 68 -14.50 -10.74 -3.29
N ALA A 69 -13.94 -10.26 -2.18
CA ALA A 69 -14.04 -8.87 -1.72
C ALA A 69 -12.74 -8.10 -1.98
N GLU A 70 -11.96 -8.52 -3.00
CA GLU A 70 -10.85 -7.71 -3.47
C GLU A 70 -11.43 -6.30 -3.67
N PRO A 71 -10.85 -5.26 -3.06
CA PRO A 71 -11.31 -3.90 -3.32
C PRO A 71 -11.13 -3.78 -4.81
N ALA A 72 -12.25 -3.79 -5.55
CA ALA A 72 -12.26 -3.72 -7.01
C ALA A 72 -11.23 -2.67 -7.32
N GLU A 73 -10.08 -3.04 -7.93
CA GLU A 73 -8.95 -2.14 -8.19
C GLU A 73 -9.56 -0.78 -8.35
N ALA A 74 -9.45 0.12 -7.35
CA ALA A 74 -10.42 1.21 -7.21
C ALA A 74 -10.47 1.91 -8.55
N LYS A 75 -11.46 1.59 -9.41
CA LYS A 75 -11.27 1.56 -10.87
C LYS A 75 -10.67 2.87 -11.24
N GLY A 76 -9.34 2.85 -11.46
CA GLY A 76 -8.42 3.95 -11.09
C GLY A 76 -9.21 5.24 -10.95
N SER A 77 -9.72 5.55 -9.73
CA SER A 77 -10.80 6.55 -9.49
C SER A 77 -10.74 7.54 -10.60
N ALA A 78 -11.65 7.38 -11.57
CA ALA A 78 -11.48 7.85 -12.93
C ALA A 78 -10.52 9.03 -12.93
N LEU A 79 -9.28 8.75 -13.34
CA LEU A 79 -8.51 9.73 -14.06
C LEU A 79 -9.52 10.37 -14.99
N VAL A 80 -10.03 11.53 -14.60
CA VAL A 80 -10.36 12.54 -15.57
C VAL A 80 -9.01 12.79 -16.23
N ARG A 81 -8.73 11.98 -17.25
CA ARG A 81 -7.87 12.38 -18.33
C ARG A 81 -8.60 13.56 -18.95
N THR A 82 -8.36 14.76 -18.44
CA THR A 82 -8.36 15.91 -19.32
C THR A 82 -6.99 15.91 -19.98
N PRO A 83 -6.89 15.67 -21.30
CA PRO A 83 -5.68 15.99 -22.03
C PRO A 83 -5.59 17.52 -22.08
N GLY A 84 -4.86 18.12 -21.13
CA GLY A 84 -4.70 19.58 -20.98
C GLY A 84 -5.93 20.32 -20.43
N GLY A 85 -5.78 21.06 -19.33
CA GLY A 85 -6.80 22.02 -18.86
C GLY A 85 -6.97 22.12 -17.34
N ASP A 86 -6.35 23.14 -16.74
CA ASP A 86 -6.87 23.99 -15.65
C ASP A 86 -7.05 23.47 -14.20
N LYS A 87 -6.87 22.20 -13.87
CA LYS A 87 -6.89 21.78 -12.45
C LYS A 87 -5.48 21.79 -11.86
N ARG A 88 -5.22 22.77 -10.98
CA ARG A 88 -4.01 22.86 -10.15
C ARG A 88 -3.80 21.55 -9.37
N CYS A 89 -2.54 21.19 -9.13
CA CYS A 89 -2.20 20.06 -8.26
C CYS A 89 -2.85 20.26 -6.89
N PRO A 90 -3.49 19.24 -6.28
CA PRO A 90 -4.06 19.40 -4.94
C PRO A 90 -3.03 19.77 -3.88
N ALA A 91 -1.78 19.31 -4.04
CA ALA A 91 -0.66 19.70 -3.19
C ALA A 91 0.02 21.03 -3.58
N ALA A 92 -0.36 21.67 -4.69
CA ALA A 92 0.20 22.98 -5.04
C ALA A 92 -0.46 24.07 -4.18
N HIS A 93 0.36 24.88 -3.50
CA HIS A 93 -0.13 26.09 -2.85
C HIS A 93 -0.81 27.02 -3.89
N PRO A 94 -1.88 27.76 -3.58
CA PRO A 94 -2.55 28.68 -4.51
C PRO A 94 -1.62 29.74 -5.14
N ASP A 95 -0.58 30.15 -4.43
CA ASP A 95 0.42 31.12 -4.92
C ASP A 95 1.59 30.47 -5.65
N ASP A 96 1.67 29.14 -5.71
CA ASP A 96 2.74 28.44 -6.42
C ASP A 96 2.44 28.41 -7.94
N PRO A 97 3.19 29.15 -8.79
CA PRO A 97 2.93 29.21 -10.22
C PRO A 97 3.52 28.01 -10.98
N THR A 98 4.29 27.15 -10.32
CA THR A 98 5.08 26.13 -11.02
C THR A 98 4.20 25.00 -11.54
N PRO A 99 4.48 24.49 -12.76
CA PRO A 99 3.72 23.39 -13.33
C PRO A 99 4.02 22.07 -12.60
N CYS A 100 3.06 21.13 -12.68
CA CYS A 100 3.29 19.77 -12.21
C CYS A 100 4.39 19.08 -13.04
N THR A 101 5.18 18.21 -12.41
CA THR A 101 6.16 17.35 -13.10
C THR A 101 5.61 15.96 -13.42
N GLY A 102 4.34 15.71 -13.14
CA GLY A 102 3.69 14.42 -13.36
C GLY A 102 2.35 14.30 -12.61
N PRO A 103 1.74 13.10 -12.63
CA PRO A 103 0.53 12.83 -11.86
C PRO A 103 0.82 12.81 -10.35
N PRO A 104 -0.22 12.83 -9.50
CA PRO A 104 -0.06 12.55 -8.08
C PRO A 104 0.54 11.17 -7.81
N THR A 105 1.58 11.15 -6.99
CA THR A 105 2.31 9.92 -6.60
C THR A 105 2.59 9.86 -5.10
N VAL A 106 2.30 10.92 -4.36
CA VAL A 106 2.47 11.00 -2.90
C VAL A 106 1.27 11.63 -2.24
N THR A 107 1.06 11.31 -0.97
CA THR A 107 0.20 12.06 -0.05
C THR A 107 1.08 12.72 0.99
N VAL A 108 0.94 14.04 1.17
CA VAL A 108 1.60 14.79 2.23
C VAL A 108 0.59 15.07 3.34
N LEU A 109 0.94 14.75 4.58
CA LEU A 109 0.13 14.98 5.77
C LEU A 109 0.80 16.01 6.68
N ASP A 110 0.02 16.83 7.35
CA ASP A 110 0.47 17.69 8.45
C ASP A 110 0.52 16.95 9.80
N ALA A 111 0.85 17.69 10.86
CA ALA A 111 0.89 17.17 12.23
C ALA A 111 -0.48 16.65 12.73
N HIS A 112 -1.59 17.13 12.15
CA HIS A 112 -2.96 16.75 12.52
C HIS A 112 -3.56 15.69 11.58
N ASN A 113 -2.77 15.14 10.65
CA ASN A 113 -3.20 14.19 9.62
C ASN A 113 -4.14 14.77 8.53
N ALA A 114 -4.24 16.09 8.41
CA ALA A 114 -4.83 16.68 7.20
C ALA A 114 -3.80 16.61 6.06
N GLY A 115 -4.25 16.32 4.84
CA GLY A 115 -3.31 16.10 3.76
C GLY A 115 -3.85 16.26 2.35
N ALA A 116 -2.92 16.26 1.41
CA ALA A 116 -3.18 16.43 0.00
C ALA A 116 -2.32 15.48 -0.85
N ASP A 117 -2.93 14.93 -1.90
CA ASP A 117 -2.22 14.16 -2.91
C ASP A 117 -1.49 15.11 -3.88
N GLY A 118 -0.24 14.77 -4.19
CA GLY A 118 0.65 15.62 -4.95
C GLY A 118 1.55 14.86 -5.91
N CYS A 119 1.94 15.54 -6.99
CA CYS A 119 3.10 15.13 -7.77
C CYS A 119 4.37 15.28 -6.91
N GLN A 120 5.49 14.66 -7.32
CA GLN A 120 6.74 14.72 -6.54
C GLN A 120 7.22 16.16 -6.31
N HIS A 121 7.01 17.04 -7.29
CA HIS A 121 7.40 18.45 -7.21
C HIS A 121 6.59 19.22 -6.16
N HIS A 122 5.26 19.29 -6.32
CA HIS A 122 4.42 20.02 -5.37
C HIS A 122 4.36 19.35 -3.99
N GLY A 123 4.45 18.02 -3.92
CA GLY A 123 4.57 17.29 -2.67
C GLY A 123 5.81 17.70 -1.87
N ALA A 124 6.96 17.87 -2.53
CA ALA A 124 8.19 18.30 -1.86
C ALA A 124 8.08 19.75 -1.32
N ARG A 125 7.47 20.65 -2.10
CA ARG A 125 7.30 22.06 -1.71
C ARG A 125 6.29 22.25 -0.58
N LEU A 126 5.18 21.50 -0.63
CA LEU A 126 4.21 21.44 0.45
C LEU A 126 4.87 20.91 1.73
N LEU A 127 5.55 19.76 1.64
CA LEU A 127 6.24 19.16 2.78
C LEU A 127 7.27 20.11 3.41
N ALA A 128 8.06 20.82 2.60
CA ALA A 128 9.04 21.79 3.08
C ALA A 128 8.43 22.99 3.84
N SER A 129 7.11 23.20 3.70
CA SER A 129 6.38 24.32 4.31
C SER A 129 5.52 23.90 5.51
N LEU A 130 5.52 22.62 5.87
CA LEU A 130 4.76 22.09 7.00
C LEU A 130 5.70 21.80 8.19
N ASP A 131 5.29 22.24 9.37
CA ASP A 131 5.90 21.78 10.62
C ASP A 131 5.35 20.39 10.99
N GLY A 132 6.24 19.45 11.30
CA GLY A 132 5.86 18.05 11.58
C GLY A 132 5.25 17.28 10.40
N GLY A 133 5.47 17.75 9.16
CA GLY A 133 4.93 17.14 7.95
C GLY A 133 5.46 15.72 7.68
N ARG A 134 4.61 14.85 7.13
CA ARG A 134 4.94 13.48 6.72
C ARG A 134 4.57 13.27 5.26
N VAL A 135 5.27 12.35 4.58
CA VAL A 135 4.99 11.99 3.19
C VAL A 135 4.90 10.49 3.01
N TYR A 136 3.90 10.05 2.25
CA TYR A 136 3.66 8.65 1.91
C TYR A 136 3.55 8.48 0.40
N GLY A 137 4.03 7.35 -0.12
CA GLY A 137 3.85 7.00 -1.53
C GLY A 137 2.44 6.47 -1.75
N LEU A 138 1.80 6.90 -2.83
CA LEU A 138 0.52 6.31 -3.25
C LEU A 138 0.73 4.87 -3.75
N PRO A 139 -0.29 3.99 -3.71
CA PRO A 139 -0.14 2.57 -4.04
C PRO A 139 0.42 2.29 -5.45
N HIS A 140 0.12 3.15 -6.41
CA HIS A 140 0.61 3.06 -7.80
C HIS A 140 1.96 3.75 -8.03
N ALA A 141 2.51 4.42 -7.03
CA ALA A 141 3.77 5.14 -7.16
C ALA A 141 4.95 4.17 -7.20
N THR A 142 6.00 4.53 -7.94
CA THR A 142 7.26 3.77 -7.95
C THR A 142 7.82 3.67 -6.51
N PRO A 143 8.35 2.51 -6.10
CA PRO A 143 9.01 2.37 -4.81
C PRO A 143 10.06 3.47 -4.56
N GLY A 144 10.15 3.92 -3.31
CA GLY A 144 11.03 5.02 -2.90
C GLY A 144 10.58 6.42 -3.31
N THR A 145 9.41 6.59 -3.92
CA THR A 145 8.90 7.93 -4.28
C THR A 145 8.80 8.86 -3.06
N ALA A 146 8.27 8.38 -1.93
CA ALA A 146 8.18 9.17 -0.70
C ALA A 146 9.57 9.62 -0.21
N ILE A 147 10.58 8.74 -0.28
CA ILE A 147 11.96 9.05 0.12
C ILE A 147 12.55 10.16 -0.75
N ARG A 148 12.38 10.08 -2.09
CA ARG A 148 12.85 11.12 -3.02
C ARG A 148 12.18 12.47 -2.74
N VAL A 149 10.88 12.47 -2.47
CA VAL A 149 10.14 13.70 -2.13
C VAL A 149 10.62 14.27 -0.80
N PHE A 150 10.83 13.43 0.21
CA PHE A 150 11.36 13.84 1.51
C PHE A 150 12.76 14.47 1.38
N GLN A 151 13.65 13.82 0.62
CA GLN A 151 14.99 14.34 0.34
C GLN A 151 14.96 15.66 -0.44
N ALA A 152 14.08 15.78 -1.44
CA ALA A 152 13.89 17.02 -2.17
C ALA A 152 13.38 18.14 -1.26
N ALA A 153 12.42 17.86 -0.37
CA ALA A 153 11.88 18.83 0.57
C ALA A 153 12.95 19.40 1.52
N ALA A 154 13.89 18.57 1.97
CA ALA A 154 15.01 19.00 2.83
C ALA A 154 15.94 20.03 2.15
N GLY A 155 15.96 20.08 0.81
CA GLY A 155 16.71 21.08 0.05
C GLY A 155 15.94 22.36 -0.25
N LEU A 156 14.67 22.45 0.14
CA LEU A 156 13.80 23.59 -0.14
C LEU A 156 13.65 24.50 1.07
N ARG A 157 13.45 25.79 0.82
CA ARG A 157 13.00 26.73 1.85
C ARG A 157 11.50 26.52 2.12
N PRO A 158 11.03 26.74 3.35
CA PRO A 158 9.61 26.94 3.60
C PRO A 158 9.04 28.05 2.70
N PHE A 159 7.84 27.85 2.18
CA PHE A 159 7.15 28.79 1.30
C PHE A 159 7.99 29.23 0.10
N CYS A 160 8.71 28.28 -0.52
CA CYS A 160 9.64 28.55 -1.62
C CYS A 160 9.01 29.15 -2.90
N TRP A 161 7.69 29.38 -2.95
CA TRP A 161 6.99 30.13 -4.01
C TRP A 161 6.88 31.62 -3.71
N VAL A 162 7.12 32.06 -2.48
CA VAL A 162 7.13 33.48 -2.13
C VAL A 162 8.50 34.07 -2.49
N GLU A 163 8.50 35.11 -3.32
CA GLU A 163 9.71 35.90 -3.54
C GLU A 163 10.18 36.49 -2.21
N ARG A 164 11.49 36.47 -1.97
CA ARG A 164 12.02 37.16 -0.80
C ARG A 164 11.91 38.65 -1.11
N GLY A 165 10.91 39.32 -0.55
CA GLY A 165 10.96 40.79 -0.47
C GLY A 165 12.32 41.15 0.14
N GLU A 166 13.10 41.93 -0.59
CA GLU A 166 14.32 42.52 -0.05
C GLU A 166 13.87 43.37 1.15
N HIS A 167 14.15 42.88 2.36
CA HIS A 167 14.07 43.72 3.55
C HIS A 167 15.14 44.80 3.39
N GLN A 168 14.69 45.97 2.93
CA GLN A 168 15.36 47.25 3.11
C GLN A 168 15.04 47.79 4.51
#